data_AF-A0A845CAV9-F1
#
_entry.id   AF-A0A845CAV9-F1
#
_cell.length_a   1.000
_cell.length_b   1.000
_cell.length_c   1.000
_cell.angle_alpha   90.00
_cell.angle_beta   90.00
_cell.angle_gamma   90.00
#
_symmetry.space_group_name_H-M   'P 1'
#
loop_
_entity.id
_entity.type
_entity.pdbx_description
1 polymer ?
#
loop_
_entity_poly.entity_id
_entity_poly.type
_entity_poly.pdbx_seq_one_letter_code
_entity_poly.pdbx_strand_id
1 'polypeptide(L)'
;MRWHFRQGRGRPLYDLTPAGRDWYRQRCDAEPVPSELPWVLAHHVSVRHAVAILEARDHLLFLGIPVDDQPPPCPERADDPWGIRSEPDLAVYYRERVWPVEVQRDIRMSNLSKWAKSLELFQRLMLVTFCTDRLERQCRMLAEARAQCRLPDYPVLLASLEGWEEGDRQFLSV
;
A
#
# COMPACT_ATOMS: atom_id res chain seq x y z
N MET A 1 -15.24 19.03 18.37
CA MET A 1 -15.50 18.38 17.06
C MET A 1 -15.14 16.91 17.19
N ARG A 2 -16.12 16.01 17.36
CA ARG A 2 -15.88 14.56 17.52
C ARG A 2 -15.83 13.93 16.14
N TRP A 3 -14.63 13.52 15.72
CA TRP A 3 -14.42 12.75 14.51
C TRP A 3 -14.95 11.32 14.70
N HIS A 4 -15.82 10.85 13.79
CA HIS A 4 -16.34 9.48 13.78
C HIS A 4 -15.73 8.71 12.60
N PHE A 5 -15.03 7.60 12.89
CA PHE A 5 -14.41 6.72 11.91
C PHE A 5 -15.29 5.47 11.72
N ARG A 6 -15.80 5.22 10.51
CA ARG A 6 -16.39 3.92 10.13
C ARG A 6 -16.08 3.61 8.66
N GLN A 7 -15.25 2.59 8.44
CA GLN A 7 -15.26 1.56 7.38
C GLN A 7 -13.85 0.95 7.31
N GLY A 8 -13.72 -0.28 7.81
CA GLY A 8 -12.53 -0.87 8.46
C GLY A 8 -12.59 -0.60 9.97
N ARG A 9 -12.24 -1.57 10.85
CA ARG A 9 -12.04 -1.26 12.28
C ARG A 9 -11.12 -0.05 12.30
N GLY A 10 -11.57 1.09 12.80
CA GLY A 10 -10.77 2.31 12.77
C GLY A 10 -9.52 2.06 13.59
N ARG A 11 -8.39 1.82 12.92
CA ARG A 11 -7.09 1.62 13.55
C ARG A 11 -6.56 3.00 13.88
N PRO A 12 -6.57 3.39 15.16
CA PRO A 12 -6.28 4.76 15.49
C PRO A 12 -4.76 4.86 15.68
N LEU A 13 -4.05 5.24 14.62
CA LEU A 13 -2.74 5.86 14.80
C LEU A 13 -2.97 7.22 15.45
N TYR A 14 -2.41 7.41 16.63
CA TYR A 14 -2.53 8.65 17.39
C TYR A 14 -1.25 9.44 17.26
N ASP A 15 -1.36 10.65 16.73
CA ASP A 15 -0.29 11.63 16.92
C ASP A 15 -0.40 12.18 18.35
N LEU A 16 0.61 11.93 19.17
CA LEU A 16 0.58 12.27 20.58
C LEU A 16 0.86 13.77 20.76
N THR A 17 -0.08 14.45 21.44
CA THR A 17 0.16 15.80 21.97
C THR A 17 1.31 15.78 23.00
N PRO A 18 1.90 16.92 23.38
CA PRO A 18 2.91 16.97 24.44
C PRO A 18 2.45 16.27 25.72
N ALA A 19 1.21 16.52 26.17
CA ALA A 19 0.61 15.83 27.32
C ALA A 19 0.44 14.32 27.10
N GLY A 20 0.09 13.89 25.88
CA GLY A 20 0.01 12.48 25.51
C GLY A 20 1.38 11.78 25.51
N ARG A 21 2.44 12.49 25.10
CA ARG A 21 3.83 12.01 25.17
C ARG A 21 4.26 11.81 26.62
N ASP A 22 3.99 12.78 27.50
CA ASP A 22 4.29 12.67 28.92
C ASP A 22 3.56 11.50 29.57
N TRP A 23 2.26 11.33 29.24
CA TRP A 23 1.49 10.18 29.69
C TRP A 23 2.08 8.85 29.21
N TYR A 24 2.48 8.75 27.93
CA TYR A 24 3.08 7.53 27.37
C TYR A 24 4.39 7.19 28.07
N ARG A 25 5.28 8.17 28.30
CA ARG A 25 6.53 7.98 29.04
C ARG A 25 6.28 7.42 30.43
N GLN A 26 5.34 8.01 31.17
CA GLN A 26 5.02 7.56 32.53
C GLN A 26 4.41 6.15 32.55
N ARG A 27 3.59 5.81 31.54
CA ARG A 27 2.83 4.56 31.51
C ARG A 27 3.63 3.37 30.97
N CYS A 28 4.52 3.63 30.02
CA CYS A 28 5.25 2.63 29.25
C CYS A 28 6.75 2.58 29.57
N ASP A 29 7.25 3.53 30.37
CA ASP A 29 8.68 3.71 30.68
C ASP A 29 9.55 3.78 29.41
N ALA A 30 9.02 4.44 28.37
CA ALA A 30 9.62 4.50 27.05
C ALA A 30 9.34 5.84 26.37
N GLU A 31 10.25 6.29 25.51
CA GLU A 31 10.06 7.46 24.67
C GLU A 31 9.14 7.10 23.49
N PRO A 32 8.06 7.87 23.22
CA PRO A 32 7.25 7.64 22.03
C PRO A 32 8.05 7.93 20.75
N VAL A 33 7.98 7.00 19.81
CA VAL A 33 8.63 7.13 18.50
C VAL A 33 8.04 8.33 17.75
N PRO A 34 8.86 9.15 17.06
CA PRO A 34 8.36 10.22 16.20
C PRO A 34 7.41 9.69 15.11
N SER A 35 6.37 10.46 14.80
CA SER A 35 5.44 10.10 13.74
C SER A 35 6.11 10.23 12.37
N GLU A 36 6.04 9.17 11.56
CA GLU A 36 6.52 9.16 10.16
C GLU A 36 5.49 9.78 9.20
N LEU A 37 4.28 10.05 9.69
CA LEU A 37 3.17 10.55 8.88
C LEU A 37 3.47 11.85 8.12
N PRO A 38 4.13 12.89 8.71
CA PRO A 38 4.42 14.13 7.98
C PRO A 38 5.28 13.90 6.72
N TRP A 39 6.19 12.94 6.77
CA TRP A 39 7.08 12.62 5.66
C TRP A 39 6.35 11.87 4.53
N VAL A 40 5.50 10.91 4.88
CA VAL A 40 4.66 10.21 3.90
C VAL A 40 3.65 11.18 3.28
N LEU A 41 3.04 12.06 4.08
CA LEU A 41 2.07 13.05 3.58
C LEU A 41 2.64 14.04 2.57
N ALA A 42 3.94 14.31 2.60
CA ALA A 42 4.57 15.15 1.59
C ALA A 42 4.46 14.58 0.16
N HIS A 43 4.26 13.26 0.04
CA HIS A 43 4.25 12.52 -1.22
C HIS A 43 2.87 11.92 -1.55
N HIS A 44 1.89 11.95 -0.64
CA HIS A 44 0.61 11.28 -0.81
C HIS A 44 -0.61 12.17 -0.50
N VAL A 45 -1.69 11.92 -1.22
CA VAL A 45 -2.85 12.83 -1.32
C VAL A 45 -3.74 12.86 -0.06
N SER A 46 -3.59 11.91 0.87
CA SER A 46 -4.43 11.88 2.09
C SER A 46 -3.78 11.14 3.25
N VAL A 47 -4.07 11.62 4.48
CA VAL A 47 -3.66 11.00 5.74
C VAL A 47 -4.03 9.52 5.80
N ARG A 48 -5.25 9.18 5.39
CA ARG A 48 -5.72 7.79 5.41
C ARG A 48 -4.90 6.87 4.50
N HIS A 49 -4.49 7.34 3.33
CA HIS A 49 -3.66 6.55 2.41
C HIS A 49 -2.23 6.45 2.93
N ALA A 50 -1.66 7.55 3.42
CA ALA A 50 -0.34 7.57 4.05
C ALA A 50 -0.23 6.58 5.21
N VAL A 51 -1.24 6.54 6.10
CA VAL A 51 -1.32 5.56 7.19
C VAL A 51 -1.33 4.13 6.66
N ALA A 52 -2.14 3.84 5.64
CA ALA A 52 -2.22 2.49 5.08
C ALA A 52 -0.92 2.06 4.38
N ILE A 53 -0.16 3.00 3.81
CA ILE A 53 1.17 2.74 3.25
C ILE A 53 2.14 2.35 4.36
N LEU A 54 2.16 3.09 5.47
CA LEU A 54 2.99 2.75 6.63
C LEU A 54 2.62 1.38 7.21
N GLU A 55 1.33 1.08 7.37
CA GLU A 55 0.89 -0.24 7.83
C GLU A 55 1.30 -1.34 6.86
N ALA A 56 1.14 -1.13 5.55
CA ALA A 56 1.56 -2.10 4.55
C ALA A 56 3.06 -2.37 4.64
N ARG A 57 3.87 -1.30 4.73
CA ARG A 57 5.32 -1.39 4.90
C ARG A 57 5.68 -2.20 6.14
N ASP A 58 5.10 -1.87 7.30
CA ASP A 58 5.43 -2.51 8.57
C ASP A 58 5.05 -4.00 8.57
N HIS A 59 3.90 -4.35 7.97
CA HIS A 59 3.53 -5.75 7.77
C HIS A 59 4.50 -6.49 6.83
N LEU A 60 4.89 -5.87 5.71
CA LEU A 60 5.85 -6.46 4.77
C LEU A 60 7.22 -6.68 5.44
N LEU A 61 7.71 -5.69 6.19
CA LEU A 61 8.94 -5.81 6.99
C LEU A 61 8.83 -6.91 8.03
N PHE A 62 7.69 -7.01 8.72
CA PHE A 62 7.42 -8.06 9.70
C PHE A 62 7.41 -9.47 9.08
N LEU A 63 7.02 -9.59 7.81
CA LEU A 63 7.12 -10.84 7.03
C LEU A 63 8.55 -11.13 6.55
N GLY A 64 9.53 -10.28 6.90
CA GLY A 64 10.92 -10.40 6.46
C GLY A 64 11.13 -10.00 5.01
N ILE A 65 10.20 -9.24 4.42
CA ILE A 65 10.28 -8.75 3.05
C ILE A 65 10.92 -7.35 3.09
N PRO A 66 12.10 -7.13 2.48
CA PRO A 66 12.70 -5.81 2.39
C PRO A 66 11.80 -4.85 1.61
N VAL A 67 11.60 -3.64 2.15
CA VAL A 67 10.75 -2.60 1.57
C VAL A 67 11.60 -1.36 1.28
N ASP A 68 11.46 -0.84 0.06
CA ASP A 68 11.81 0.53 -0.32
C ASP A 68 10.52 1.36 -0.25
N ASP A 69 10.46 2.28 0.72
CA ASP A 69 9.31 3.15 0.97
C ASP A 69 9.39 4.50 0.26
N GLN A 70 10.43 4.71 -0.58
CA GLN A 70 10.55 5.82 -1.51
C GLN A 70 11.04 5.35 -2.89
N PRO A 71 10.33 4.44 -3.56
CA PRO A 71 10.76 3.97 -4.86
C PRO A 71 10.79 5.14 -5.86
N PRO A 72 11.85 5.27 -6.67
CA PRO A 72 11.91 6.33 -7.66
C PRO A 72 10.82 6.11 -8.73
N PRO A 73 10.28 7.18 -9.33
CA PRO A 73 9.42 7.06 -10.50
C PRO A 73 10.12 6.25 -11.60
N CYS A 74 9.40 5.31 -12.20
CA CYS A 74 9.91 4.47 -13.28
C CYS A 74 9.32 4.94 -14.61
N PRO A 75 10.06 5.74 -15.40
CA PRO A 75 9.58 6.20 -16.70
C PRO A 75 9.51 5.03 -17.69
N GLU A 76 8.53 5.08 -18.57
CA GLU A 76 8.39 4.10 -19.66
C GLU A 76 9.58 4.13 -20.61
N ARG A 77 10.17 5.32 -20.79
CA ARG A 77 11.36 5.52 -21.59
C ARG A 77 12.39 6.33 -20.83
N ALA A 78 13.63 5.85 -20.81
CA ALA A 78 14.72 6.54 -20.14
C ALA A 78 15.06 7.90 -20.79
N ASP A 79 14.74 8.07 -22.08
CA ASP A 79 14.97 9.30 -22.83
C ASP A 79 13.85 10.35 -22.66
N ASP A 80 12.74 10.00 -22.00
CA ASP A 80 11.62 10.90 -21.71
C ASP A 80 11.19 10.78 -20.23
N PRO A 81 11.94 11.39 -19.30
CA PRO A 81 11.64 11.32 -17.87
C PRO A 81 10.36 12.08 -17.49
N TRP A 82 9.85 12.94 -18.37
CA TRP A 82 8.62 13.70 -18.16
C TRP A 82 7.38 13.00 -18.75
N GLY A 83 7.60 11.93 -19.52
CA GLY A 83 6.57 11.12 -20.14
C GLY A 83 5.82 10.21 -19.16
N ILE A 84 5.18 9.19 -19.74
CA ILE A 84 4.41 8.21 -18.98
C ILE A 84 5.34 7.44 -18.04
N ARG A 85 4.94 7.29 -16.78
CA ARG A 85 5.72 6.61 -15.74
C ARG A 85 4.85 5.90 -14.73
N SER A 86 5.43 4.92 -14.04
CA SER A 86 4.85 4.28 -12.86
C SER A 86 5.45 4.90 -11.60
N GLU A 87 4.57 5.25 -10.66
CA GLU A 87 4.91 5.78 -9.34
C GLU A 87 4.23 4.88 -8.29
N PRO A 88 4.89 3.77 -7.92
CA PRO A 88 4.35 2.86 -6.92
C PRO A 88 4.40 3.47 -5.52
N ASP A 89 3.49 3.05 -4.64
CA ASP A 89 3.46 3.53 -3.26
C ASP A 89 4.66 2.98 -2.45
N LEU A 90 5.05 1.72 -2.70
CA LEU A 90 6.24 1.06 -2.15
C LEU A 90 6.87 0.17 -3.23
N ALA A 91 8.10 -0.26 -3.04
CA ALA A 91 8.66 -1.39 -3.77
C ALA A 91 9.22 -2.44 -2.81
N VAL A 92 9.09 -3.73 -3.16
CA VAL A 92 9.61 -4.81 -2.30
C VAL A 92 10.47 -5.78 -3.06
N TYR A 93 11.50 -6.33 -2.40
CA TYR A 93 12.27 -7.45 -2.92
C TYR A 93 11.68 -8.77 -2.44
N TYR A 94 10.88 -9.41 -3.28
CA TYR A 94 10.16 -10.64 -2.97
C TYR A 94 10.38 -11.71 -4.03
N ARG A 95 10.81 -12.90 -3.60
CA ARG A 95 11.18 -14.03 -4.48
C ARG A 95 12.17 -13.60 -5.58
N GLU A 96 13.28 -13.02 -5.13
CA GLU A 96 14.42 -12.59 -5.96
C GLU A 96 14.10 -11.49 -6.99
N ARG A 97 12.97 -10.80 -6.82
CA ARG A 97 12.46 -9.81 -7.79
C ARG A 97 11.96 -8.57 -7.07
N VAL A 98 12.10 -7.42 -7.71
CA VAL A 98 11.45 -6.17 -7.27
C VAL A 98 9.99 -6.20 -7.71
N TRP A 99 9.07 -5.98 -6.77
CA TRP A 99 7.64 -5.84 -7.02
C TRP A 99 7.21 -4.42 -6.71
N PRO A 100 6.60 -3.69 -7.67
CA PRO A 100 5.90 -2.46 -7.34
C PRO A 100 4.68 -2.81 -6.48
N VAL A 101 4.47 -2.05 -5.41
CA VAL A 101 3.35 -2.21 -4.48
C VAL A 101 2.44 -1.01 -4.58
N GLU A 102 1.14 -1.28 -4.64
CA GLU A 102 0.10 -0.27 -4.69
C GLU A 102 -0.89 -0.51 -3.55
N VAL A 103 -1.05 0.49 -2.68
CA VAL A 103 -1.96 0.42 -1.54
C VAL A 103 -3.31 0.99 -1.94
N GLN A 104 -4.27 0.08 -2.16
CA GLN A 104 -5.57 0.40 -2.70
C GLN A 104 -6.55 0.79 -1.61
N ARG A 105 -6.80 2.10 -1.50
CA ARG A 105 -7.97 2.59 -0.77
C ARG A 105 -9.22 2.12 -1.49
N ASP A 106 -9.54 2.67 -2.64
CA ASP A 106 -10.77 2.36 -3.37
C ASP A 106 -10.51 1.51 -4.61
N ILE A 107 -11.34 0.49 -4.82
CA ILE A 107 -11.27 -0.38 -6.00
C ILE A 107 -12.16 0.20 -7.10
N ARG A 108 -11.54 0.80 -8.13
CA ARG A 108 -12.23 1.47 -9.25
C ARG A 108 -11.61 1.09 -10.58
N MET A 109 -12.45 0.95 -11.60
CA MET A 109 -12.00 0.66 -12.98
C MET A 109 -11.08 1.74 -13.56
N SER A 110 -11.16 2.98 -13.04
CA SER A 110 -10.25 4.06 -13.40
C SER A 110 -8.78 3.75 -13.07
N ASN A 111 -8.52 2.84 -12.13
CA ASN A 111 -7.17 2.48 -11.72
C ASN A 111 -6.50 1.48 -12.68
N LEU A 112 -7.26 0.89 -13.63
CA LEU A 112 -6.74 -0.12 -14.55
C LEU A 112 -5.57 0.38 -15.40
N SER A 113 -5.61 1.63 -15.87
CA SER A 113 -4.51 2.20 -16.66
C SER A 113 -3.22 2.27 -15.84
N LYS A 114 -3.31 2.63 -14.55
CA LYS A 114 -2.18 2.65 -13.62
C LYS A 114 -1.62 1.24 -13.46
N TRP A 115 -2.47 0.24 -13.22
CA TRP A 115 -2.02 -1.14 -13.03
C TRP A 115 -1.44 -1.75 -14.31
N ALA A 116 -2.07 -1.52 -15.46
CA ALA A 116 -1.57 -1.95 -16.76
C ALA A 116 -0.15 -1.41 -16.99
N LYS A 117 0.08 -0.12 -16.71
CA LYS A 117 1.39 0.49 -16.85
C LYS A 117 2.45 -0.15 -15.94
N SER A 118 2.13 -0.35 -14.67
CA SER A 118 3.05 -1.05 -13.76
C SER A 118 3.34 -2.48 -14.22
N LEU A 119 2.33 -3.19 -14.74
CA LEU A 119 2.51 -4.53 -15.29
C LEU A 119 3.35 -4.54 -16.57
N GLU A 120 3.22 -3.55 -17.46
CA GLU A 120 4.06 -3.44 -18.66
C GLU A 120 5.54 -3.21 -18.31
N LEU A 121 5.82 -2.34 -17.34
CA LEU A 121 7.18 -1.96 -16.96
C LEU A 121 7.87 -3.01 -16.11
N PHE A 122 7.16 -3.54 -15.11
CA PHE A 122 7.75 -4.46 -14.14
C PHE A 122 7.42 -5.91 -14.43
N GLN A 123 6.44 -6.22 -15.28
CA GLN A 123 5.96 -7.59 -15.53
C GLN A 123 5.50 -8.31 -14.25
N ARG A 124 5.07 -7.55 -13.24
CA ARG A 124 4.54 -8.01 -11.95
C ARG A 124 3.97 -6.83 -11.17
N LEU A 125 3.04 -7.10 -10.25
CA LEU A 125 2.42 -6.07 -9.39
C LEU A 125 1.95 -6.68 -8.08
N MET A 126 2.12 -5.96 -6.97
CA MET A 126 1.51 -6.30 -5.69
C MET A 126 0.44 -5.24 -5.35
N LEU A 127 -0.76 -5.70 -5.00
CA LEU A 127 -1.86 -4.85 -4.59
C LEU A 127 -2.24 -5.16 -3.14
N VAL A 128 -2.18 -4.15 -2.28
CA VAL A 128 -2.57 -4.27 -0.86
C VAL A 128 -3.87 -3.51 -0.64
N THR A 129 -4.95 -4.20 -0.30
CA THR A 129 -6.24 -3.55 -0.01
C THR A 129 -6.41 -3.30 1.47
N PHE A 130 -7.34 -2.40 1.83
CA PHE A 130 -7.60 -2.08 3.24
C PHE A 130 -8.30 -3.22 4.00
N CYS A 131 -9.19 -3.95 3.33
CA CYS A 131 -10.03 -4.97 3.96
C CYS A 131 -10.30 -6.14 3.00
N THR A 132 -10.71 -7.27 3.57
CA THR A 132 -10.88 -8.52 2.84
C THR A 132 -12.02 -8.43 1.82
N ASP A 133 -13.11 -7.71 2.13
CA ASP A 133 -14.17 -7.42 1.15
C ASP A 133 -13.64 -6.70 -0.10
N ARG A 134 -12.69 -5.77 0.07
CA ARG A 134 -12.06 -5.04 -1.05
C ARG A 134 -11.07 -5.93 -1.80
N LEU A 135 -10.39 -6.84 -1.11
CA LEU A 135 -9.51 -7.85 -1.73
C LEU A 135 -10.32 -8.72 -2.71
N GLU A 136 -11.44 -9.27 -2.27
CA GLU A 136 -12.29 -10.09 -3.14
C GLU A 136 -12.82 -9.32 -4.35
N ARG A 137 -13.24 -8.06 -4.14
CA ARG A 137 -13.67 -7.19 -5.23
C ARG A 137 -12.53 -6.90 -6.21
N GLN A 138 -11.32 -6.68 -5.70
CA GLN A 138 -10.13 -6.47 -6.52
C GLN A 138 -9.82 -7.71 -7.36
N CYS A 139 -9.91 -8.92 -6.79
CA CYS A 139 -9.73 -10.18 -7.53
C CYS A 139 -10.72 -10.30 -8.69
N ARG A 140 -12.03 -10.08 -8.44
CA ARG A 140 -13.07 -10.11 -9.49
C ARG A 140 -12.80 -9.08 -10.59
N MET A 141 -12.41 -7.86 -10.21
CA MET A 141 -12.09 -6.79 -11.16
C MET A 141 -10.90 -7.12 -12.05
N LEU A 142 -9.83 -7.70 -11.49
CA LEU A 142 -8.66 -8.11 -12.26
C LEU A 142 -9.00 -9.24 -13.25
N ALA A 143 -9.76 -10.23 -12.79
CA ALA A 143 -10.22 -11.33 -13.65
C ALA A 143 -11.06 -10.84 -14.82
N GLU A 144 -12.03 -9.94 -14.57
CA GLU A 144 -12.85 -9.32 -15.61
C GLU A 144 -11.98 -8.51 -16.59
N ALA A 145 -11.05 -7.69 -16.08
CA ALA A 145 -10.19 -6.87 -16.92
C ALA A 145 -9.27 -7.71 -17.81
N ARG A 146 -8.75 -8.84 -17.31
CA ARG A 146 -7.97 -9.78 -18.13
C ARG A 146 -8.82 -10.50 -19.18
N ALA A 147 -10.04 -10.94 -18.82
CA ALA A 147 -10.96 -11.54 -19.79
C ALA A 147 -11.33 -10.57 -20.93
N GLN A 148 -11.30 -9.26 -20.66
CA GLN A 148 -11.49 -8.19 -21.65
C GLN A 148 -10.19 -7.75 -22.36
N CYS A 149 -9.06 -8.42 -22.12
CA CYS A 149 -7.73 -8.06 -22.64
C CYS A 149 -7.29 -6.63 -22.29
N ARG A 150 -7.71 -6.10 -21.14
CA ARG A 150 -7.41 -4.74 -20.67
C ARG A 150 -6.23 -4.65 -19.71
N LEU A 151 -5.70 -5.81 -19.29
CA LEU A 151 -4.51 -5.92 -18.46
C LEU A 151 -3.53 -6.91 -19.09
N PRO A 152 -2.22 -6.63 -19.07
CA PRO A 152 -1.22 -7.61 -19.43
C PRO A 152 -1.32 -8.89 -18.57
N ASP A 153 -0.99 -10.03 -19.16
CA ASP A 153 -1.00 -11.33 -18.49
C ASP A 153 0.31 -11.56 -17.70
N TYR A 154 0.53 -10.70 -16.71
CA TYR A 154 1.64 -10.80 -15.77
C TYR A 154 1.13 -11.03 -14.34
N PRO A 155 1.93 -11.68 -13.47
CA PRO A 155 1.51 -12.03 -12.11
C PRO A 155 1.08 -10.82 -11.28
N VAL A 156 -0.06 -10.95 -10.59
CA VAL A 156 -0.49 -9.99 -9.57
C VAL A 156 -0.60 -10.70 -8.23
N LEU A 157 0.12 -10.21 -7.22
CA LEU A 157 -0.07 -10.64 -5.84
C LEU A 157 -1.04 -9.70 -5.14
N LEU A 158 -1.97 -10.26 -4.37
CA LEU A 158 -2.90 -9.50 -3.58
C LEU A 158 -2.86 -9.90 -2.11
N ALA A 159 -3.05 -8.91 -1.24
CA ALA A 159 -3.22 -9.09 0.20
C ALA A 159 -4.17 -8.01 0.75
N SER A 160 -4.66 -8.21 1.97
CA SER A 160 -5.40 -7.19 2.72
C SER A 160 -4.71 -6.86 4.03
N LEU A 161 -4.71 -5.58 4.40
CA LEU A 161 -4.23 -5.13 5.71
C LEU A 161 -5.06 -5.75 6.85
N GLU A 162 -6.36 -5.93 6.65
CA GLU A 162 -7.25 -6.65 7.58
C GLU A 162 -6.84 -8.11 7.77
N GLY A 163 -6.57 -8.83 6.66
CA GLY A 163 -6.12 -10.22 6.70
C GLY A 163 -4.79 -10.36 7.45
N TRP A 164 -3.81 -9.48 7.18
CA TRP A 164 -2.53 -9.49 7.88
C TRP A 164 -2.65 -9.28 9.39
N GLU A 165 -3.56 -8.41 9.83
CA GLU A 165 -3.85 -8.25 11.27
C GLU A 165 -4.51 -9.46 11.89
N GLU A 166 -5.40 -10.13 11.16
CA GLU A 166 -6.08 -11.34 11.60
C GLU A 166 -5.18 -12.58 11.53
N GLY A 167 -3.97 -12.43 10.99
CA GLY A 167 -2.95 -13.48 10.91
C GLY A 167 -2.92 -14.22 9.58
N ASP A 168 -3.79 -13.88 8.62
CA ASP A 168 -3.69 -14.36 7.24
C ASP A 168 -2.58 -13.61 6.52
N ARG A 169 -1.39 -14.21 6.53
CA ARG A 169 -0.14 -13.66 5.97
C ARG A 169 0.12 -14.10 4.53
N GLN A 170 -0.87 -14.68 3.87
CA GLN A 170 -0.69 -15.21 2.53
C GLN A 170 -0.94 -14.14 1.47
N PHE A 171 -0.28 -14.32 0.32
CA PHE A 171 -0.60 -13.58 -0.89
C PHE A 171 -1.48 -14.44 -1.78
N LEU A 172 -2.58 -13.87 -2.28
CA LEU A 172 -3.35 -14.45 -3.36
C LEU A 172 -2.65 -14.12 -4.68
N SER A 173 -2.37 -15.12 -5.49
CA SER A 173 -1.89 -14.91 -6.86
C SER A 173 -3.08 -14.90 -7.80
N VAL A 174 -3.24 -13.83 -8.57
CA VAL A 174 -4.24 -13.72 -9.65
C VAL A 174 -3.52 -13.62 -10.97
#